data_AF-A0A8S3HZ53-F1
#
_entry.id   AF-A0A8S3HZ53-F1
#
_cell.length_a   1.000
_cell.length_b   1.000
_cell.length_c   1.000
_cell.angle_alpha   90.00
_cell.angle_beta   90.00
_cell.angle_gamma   90.00
#
_symmetry.space_group_name_H-M   'P 1'
#
loop_
_entity.id
_entity.type
_entity.pdbx_description
1 polymer ?
#
loop_
_entity_poly.entity_id
_entity_poly.type
_entity_poly.pdbx_seq_one_letter_code
_entity_poly.pdbx_strand_id
1 'polypeptide(L)'
;KKHQSICRKVSNKKRRVFDAGKQRATDSDVPYKATKRTLGIYTGEVRAQDDRSKSKAKPTWREKHEQLIRSIREARSVTRAIHDGGPLPVFRPSEVPSDYVMCPYCRRNFNEHVAKRHMPL
;
A
#
# COMPACT_ATOMS: atom_id res chain seq x y z
N LYS A 1 1.36 44.95 2.10
CA LYS A 1 0.46 45.23 3.25
C LYS A 1 -0.96 44.62 3.14
N LYS A 2 -1.59 44.45 1.96
CA LYS A 2 -2.95 43.84 1.85
C LYS A 2 -3.03 42.34 2.21
N HIS A 3 -1.95 41.58 1.99
CA HIS A 3 -1.89 40.15 2.32
C HIS A 3 -2.01 39.86 3.83
N GLN A 4 -1.39 40.69 4.68
CA GLN A 4 -1.36 40.48 6.13
C GLN A 4 -2.75 40.52 6.77
N SER A 5 -3.62 41.43 6.32
CA SER A 5 -4.99 41.54 6.84
C SER A 5 -5.87 40.35 6.44
N ILE A 6 -5.69 39.79 5.24
CA ILE A 6 -6.41 38.59 4.79
C ILE A 6 -5.89 37.35 5.50
N CYS A 7 -4.57 37.20 5.65
CA CYS A 7 -3.96 36.07 6.34
C CYS A 7 -4.43 35.98 7.81
N ARG A 8 -4.48 37.10 8.53
CA ARG A 8 -5.03 37.16 9.89
C ARG A 8 -6.53 36.83 9.96
N LYS A 9 -7.32 37.23 8.95
CA LYS A 9 -8.75 36.88 8.85
C LYS A 9 -8.96 35.39 8.58
N VAL A 10 -8.16 34.78 7.71
CA VAL A 10 -8.28 33.37 7.32
C VAL A 10 -7.78 32.43 8.42
N SER A 11 -6.71 32.80 9.13
CA SER A 11 -6.15 31.99 10.24
C SER A 11 -7.08 31.90 11.44
N ASN A 12 -7.80 32.99 11.77
CA ASN A 12 -8.76 33.00 12.88
C ASN A 12 -10.10 32.33 12.54
N LYS A 13 -10.37 32.01 11.26
CA LYS A 13 -11.62 31.37 10.84
C LYS A 13 -11.52 29.85 10.98
N LYS A 14 -12.26 29.27 11.93
CA LYS A 14 -12.39 27.80 12.03
C LYS A 14 -13.06 27.25 10.77
N ARG A 15 -12.29 26.56 9.91
CA ARG A 15 -12.84 25.88 8.72
C ARG A 15 -13.68 24.68 9.17
N ARG A 16 -14.79 24.45 8.48
CA ARG A 16 -15.57 23.20 8.63
C ARG A 16 -14.69 22.05 8.14
N VAL A 17 -14.70 20.94 8.88
CA VAL A 17 -14.04 19.71 8.43
C VAL A 17 -14.79 19.20 7.21
N PHE A 18 -14.05 18.90 6.14
CA PHE A 18 -14.62 18.36 4.92
C PHE A 18 -15.06 16.91 5.16
N ASP A 19 -16.33 16.63 4.90
CA ASP A 19 -16.89 15.28 4.99
C ASP A 19 -17.06 14.68 3.59
N ALA A 20 -16.12 13.80 3.24
CA ALA A 20 -16.12 13.10 1.95
C ALA A 20 -17.28 12.09 1.81
N GLY A 21 -17.86 11.61 2.91
CA GLY A 21 -19.07 10.80 2.87
C GLY A 21 -20.28 11.65 2.48
N LYS A 22 -20.37 12.85 3.06
CA LYS A 22 -21.48 13.78 2.79
C LYS A 22 -21.47 14.24 1.34
N GLN A 23 -20.29 14.58 0.82
CA GLN A 23 -20.10 15.01 -0.57
C GLN A 23 -20.41 13.92 -1.59
N ARG A 24 -20.15 12.65 -1.25
CA ARG A 24 -20.50 11.52 -2.11
C ARG A 24 -21.99 11.18 -2.09
N ALA A 25 -22.66 11.44 -0.97
CA ALA A 25 -24.09 11.20 -0.81
C ALA A 25 -24.92 12.28 -1.49
N THR A 26 -24.47 13.54 -1.44
CA THR A 26 -25.08 14.64 -2.20
C THR A 26 -25.06 14.31 -3.69
N ASP A 27 -26.20 14.47 -4.34
CA ASP A 27 -26.44 14.23 -5.77
C ASP A 27 -26.26 12.77 -6.22
N SER A 28 -26.33 11.82 -5.28
CA SER A 28 -26.35 10.38 -5.57
C SER A 28 -27.54 9.68 -4.90
N ASP A 29 -27.96 8.55 -5.45
CA ASP A 29 -28.95 7.66 -4.82
C ASP A 29 -28.38 6.87 -3.62
N VAL A 30 -27.11 7.12 -3.25
CA VAL A 30 -26.46 6.42 -2.14
C VAL A 30 -26.82 7.12 -0.83
N PRO A 31 -27.49 6.44 0.12
CA PRO A 31 -27.80 7.05 1.41
C PRO A 31 -26.50 7.38 2.15
N TYR A 32 -26.44 8.56 2.78
CA TYR A 32 -25.24 9.04 3.49
C TYR A 32 -24.65 8.01 4.48
N LYS A 33 -25.51 7.22 5.14
CA LYS A 33 -25.09 6.15 6.07
C LYS A 33 -24.38 4.98 5.37
N ALA A 34 -24.65 4.75 4.08
CA ALA A 34 -24.01 3.73 3.25
C ALA A 34 -22.73 4.25 2.55
N THR A 35 -22.49 5.56 2.55
CA THR A 35 -21.20 6.08 2.09
C THR A 35 -20.11 5.57 3.03
N LYS A 36 -19.06 4.95 2.47
CA LYS A 36 -17.91 4.49 3.25
C LYS A 36 -17.28 5.70 3.93
N ARG A 37 -17.65 5.90 5.19
CA ARG A 37 -17.06 6.93 6.04
C ARG A 37 -15.57 6.58 6.19
N THR A 38 -14.69 7.42 5.65
CA THR A 38 -13.26 7.40 6.00
C THR A 38 -13.02 7.92 7.43
N LEU A 39 -14.07 8.08 8.24
CA LEU A 39 -14.04 8.63 9.60
C LEU A 39 -13.23 7.80 10.61
N GLY A 40 -12.93 6.53 10.31
CA GLY A 40 -12.08 5.71 11.18
C GLY A 40 -10.62 6.18 11.30
N ILE A 41 -10.17 7.12 10.47
CA ILE A 41 -8.77 7.60 10.50
C ILE A 41 -8.60 8.81 11.43
N TYR A 42 -9.65 9.62 11.65
CA TYR A 42 -9.51 10.88 12.40
C TYR A 42 -10.13 10.86 13.81
N THR A 43 -11.07 9.94 14.10
CA THR A 43 -11.75 9.89 15.41
C THR A 43 -11.36 8.70 16.28
N GLY A 44 -10.36 7.90 15.91
CA GLY A 44 -9.88 6.76 16.71
C GLY A 44 -10.85 5.58 16.86
N GLU A 45 -12.14 5.77 16.58
CA GLU A 45 -13.13 4.69 16.52
C GLU A 45 -13.08 3.99 15.16
N VAL A 46 -12.08 3.14 15.00
CA VAL A 46 -12.15 2.04 14.04
C VAL A 46 -13.31 1.16 14.49
N ARG A 47 -14.43 1.16 13.75
CA ARG A 47 -15.43 0.09 13.87
C ARG A 47 -14.71 -1.23 13.57
N ALA A 48 -14.27 -1.88 14.64
CA ALA A 48 -13.61 -3.16 14.64
C ALA A 48 -14.65 -4.24 14.40
N GLN A 49 -15.12 -4.34 13.16
CA GLN A 49 -15.75 -5.55 12.65
C GLN A 49 -15.24 -5.78 11.23
N ASP A 50 -14.00 -6.22 11.16
CA ASP A 50 -13.58 -7.16 10.12
C ASP A 50 -12.57 -8.10 10.78
N ASP A 51 -13.06 -9.30 11.06
CA ASP A 51 -12.37 -10.58 11.25
C ASP A 51 -10.84 -10.56 11.41
N ARG A 52 -10.33 -9.94 12.49
CA ARG A 52 -8.91 -10.02 12.88
C ARG A 52 -8.55 -11.33 13.57
N SER A 53 -9.27 -12.42 13.29
CA SER A 53 -9.04 -13.74 13.90
C SER A 53 -8.11 -14.65 13.07
N LYS A 54 -7.76 -14.28 11.83
CA LYS A 54 -6.66 -14.97 11.11
C LYS A 54 -5.33 -14.47 11.63
N SER A 55 -4.65 -15.35 12.36
CA SER A 55 -3.25 -15.29 12.79
C SER A 55 -2.45 -14.27 11.98
N LYS A 56 -2.08 -13.15 12.60
CA LYS A 56 -1.24 -12.15 11.94
C LYS A 56 0.12 -12.80 11.70
N ALA A 57 0.31 -13.36 10.51
CA ALA A 57 1.62 -13.65 9.98
C ALA A 57 2.50 -12.42 10.23
N LYS A 58 3.75 -12.64 10.63
CA LYS A 58 4.68 -11.56 10.96
C LYS A 58 4.66 -10.51 9.84
N PRO A 59 4.69 -9.21 10.16
CA PRO A 59 4.56 -8.17 9.14
C PRO A 59 5.72 -8.25 8.14
N THR A 60 5.48 -8.84 6.98
CA THR A 60 6.45 -9.03 5.89
C THR A 60 6.79 -7.75 5.12
N TRP A 61 6.32 -6.58 5.59
CA TRP A 61 6.59 -5.31 4.92
C TRP A 61 8.07 -4.94 4.97
N ARG A 62 8.77 -5.23 6.08
CA ARG A 62 10.21 -4.90 6.22
C ARG A 62 11.03 -5.66 5.17
N GLU A 63 10.79 -6.96 5.09
CA GLU A 63 11.42 -7.84 4.11
C GLU A 63 11.14 -7.38 2.68
N LYS A 64 9.87 -7.11 2.34
CA LYS A 64 9.48 -6.60 1.01
C LYS A 64 10.13 -5.25 0.69
N HIS A 65 10.22 -4.36 1.68
CA HIS A 65 10.85 -3.06 1.53
C HIS A 65 12.36 -3.18 1.30
N GLU A 66 13.03 -4.04 2.07
CA GLU A 66 14.47 -4.30 1.92
C GLU A 66 14.78 -4.96 0.57
N GLN A 67 13.98 -5.92 0.13
CA GLN A 67 14.06 -6.54 -1.19
C GLN A 67 13.90 -5.50 -2.32
N LEU A 68 12.95 -4.58 -2.18
CA LEU A 68 12.77 -3.47 -3.14
C LEU A 68 14.00 -2.57 -3.19
N ILE A 69 14.52 -2.14 -2.03
CA ILE A 69 15.72 -1.28 -1.97
C ILE A 69 16.92 -1.99 -2.61
N ARG A 70 17.11 -3.28 -2.30
CA ARG A 70 18.20 -4.09 -2.86
C ARG A 70 18.10 -4.15 -4.39
N SER A 71 16.92 -4.46 -4.92
CA SER A 71 16.64 -4.52 -6.37
C SER A 71 16.95 -3.19 -7.07
N ILE A 72 16.56 -2.06 -6.47
CA ILE A 72 16.83 -0.72 -7.03
C ILE A 72 18.34 -0.43 -7.06
N ARG A 73 19.08 -0.78 -5.99
CA ARG A 73 20.53 -0.56 -5.93
C ARG A 73 21.28 -1.40 -6.97
N GLU A 74 20.88 -2.65 -7.13
CA GLU A 74 21.45 -3.57 -8.12
C GLU A 74 21.18 -3.08 -9.55
N ALA A 75 19.95 -2.66 -9.86
CA ALA A 75 19.62 -2.10 -11.16
C ALA A 75 20.48 -0.87 -11.50
N ARG A 76 20.68 0.02 -10.53
CA ARG A 76 21.58 1.18 -10.68
C ARG A 76 23.05 0.78 -10.87
N SER A 77 23.48 -0.34 -10.29
CA SER A 77 24.84 -0.86 -10.48
C SER A 77 25.03 -1.38 -11.90
N VAL A 78 24.04 -2.08 -12.45
CA VAL A 78 24.05 -2.55 -13.84
C VAL A 78 24.13 -1.37 -14.81
N THR A 79 23.30 -0.35 -14.63
CA THR A 79 23.31 0.84 -15.50
C THR A 79 24.65 1.57 -15.48
N ARG A 80 25.31 1.64 -14.31
CA ARG A 80 26.66 2.23 -14.21
C ARG A 80 27.71 1.38 -14.92
N ALA A 81 27.70 0.05 -14.72
CA ALA A 81 28.64 -0.84 -15.40
C ALA A 81 28.54 -0.75 -16.93
N ILE A 82 27.31 -0.65 -17.46
CA ILE A 82 27.08 -0.45 -18.91
C ILE A 82 27.67 0.89 -19.37
N HIS A 83 27.43 1.97 -18.63
CA HIS A 83 27.94 3.30 -18.97
C HIS A 83 29.47 3.37 -18.93
N ASP A 84 30.08 2.81 -17.88
CA ASP A 84 31.52 2.88 -17.64
C ASP A 84 32.31 1.83 -18.46
N GLY A 85 31.62 0.99 -19.23
CA GLY A 85 32.23 -0.10 -20.01
C GLY A 85 32.81 -1.23 -19.16
N GLY A 86 32.42 -1.32 -17.89
CA GLY A 86 32.89 -2.33 -16.95
C GLY A 86 32.14 -3.67 -17.08
N PRO A 87 32.64 -4.74 -16.43
CA PRO A 87 31.97 -6.03 -16.42
C PRO A 87 30.61 -5.94 -15.70
N LEU A 88 29.59 -6.56 -16.29
CA LEU A 88 28.25 -6.61 -15.70
C LEU A 88 28.29 -7.35 -14.34
N PRO A 89 27.53 -6.89 -13.34
CA PRO A 89 27.42 -7.61 -12.09
C PRO A 89 26.81 -9.00 -12.32
N VAL A 90 27.32 -9.99 -11.60
CA VAL A 90 26.82 -11.37 -11.65
C VAL A 90 25.33 -11.42 -11.34
N PHE A 91 24.57 -12.13 -12.18
CA PHE A 91 23.14 -12.30 -12.02
C PHE A 91 22.82 -13.03 -10.71
N ARG A 92 21.90 -12.48 -9.92
CA ARG A 92 21.34 -13.13 -8.73
C ARG A 92 19.87 -13.44 -8.98
N PRO A 93 19.43 -14.71 -8.82
CA PRO A 93 18.01 -15.04 -8.86
C PRO A 93 17.25 -14.29 -7.77
N SER A 94 16.02 -13.87 -8.05
CA SER A 94 15.16 -13.29 -7.01
C SER A 94 14.85 -14.34 -5.95
N GLU A 95 15.04 -14.00 -4.68
CA GLU A 95 14.61 -14.84 -3.57
C GLU A 95 13.08 -14.97 -3.58
N VAL A 96 12.59 -16.19 -3.32
CA VAL A 96 11.16 -16.44 -3.18
C VAL A 96 10.73 -15.83 -1.83
N PRO A 97 9.70 -14.97 -1.80
CA PRO A 97 9.20 -14.43 -0.53
C PRO A 97 8.67 -15.54 0.37
N SER A 98 8.93 -15.43 1.69
CA SER A 98 8.52 -16.46 2.66
C SER A 98 7.01 -16.74 2.70
N ASP A 99 6.17 -15.81 2.22
CA ASP A 99 4.71 -15.91 2.21
C ASP A 99 4.16 -16.78 1.05
N TYR A 100 5.03 -17.30 0.18
CA TYR A 100 4.62 -18.01 -1.03
C TYR A 100 4.68 -19.52 -0.84
N VAL A 101 3.69 -20.21 -1.41
CA VAL A 101 3.61 -21.68 -1.45
C VAL A 101 3.94 -22.20 -2.84
N MET A 102 4.75 -23.25 -2.90
CA MET A 102 5.15 -23.92 -4.15
C MET A 102 4.08 -24.93 -4.58
N CYS A 103 3.67 -24.86 -5.85
CA CYS A 103 2.74 -25.83 -6.43
C CYS A 103 3.43 -27.17 -6.71
N PRO A 104 2.89 -28.32 -6.27
CA PRO A 104 3.50 -29.63 -6.48
C PRO A 104 3.49 -30.06 -7.97
N TYR A 105 2.56 -29.54 -8.76
CA TYR A 105 2.40 -29.92 -10.17
C TYR A 105 3.29 -29.14 -11.12
N CYS A 106 3.33 -27.80 -11.00
CA CYS A 106 4.07 -26.94 -11.92
C CYS A 106 5.29 -26.22 -11.30
N ARG A 107 5.58 -26.46 -10.01
CA ARG A 107 6.70 -25.87 -9.26
C ARG A 107 6.76 -24.33 -9.25
N ARG A 108 5.67 -23.65 -9.62
CA ARG A 108 5.53 -22.20 -9.49
C ARG A 108 5.11 -21.83 -8.07
N ASN A 109 5.55 -20.66 -7.63
CA ASN A 109 5.28 -20.17 -6.28
C ASN A 109 4.17 -19.11 -6.33
N PHE A 110 3.18 -19.23 -5.45
CA PHE A 110 2.01 -18.35 -5.41
C PHE A 110 1.77 -17.85 -4.01
N ASN A 111 1.15 -16.67 -3.89
CA ASN A 111 0.59 -16.24 -2.61
C ASN A 111 -0.56 -17.18 -2.20
N GLU A 112 -0.92 -17.19 -0.91
CA GLU A 112 -1.93 -18.11 -0.36
C GLU A 112 -3.29 -18.05 -1.08
N HIS A 113 -3.74 -16.84 -1.45
CA HIS A 113 -5.04 -16.65 -2.10
C HIS A 113 -5.07 -17.17 -3.54
N VAL A 114 -3.99 -16.97 -4.28
CA VAL A 114 -3.84 -17.49 -5.65
C VAL A 114 -3.61 -18.99 -5.62
N ALA A 115 -2.80 -19.48 -4.67
CA ALA A 115 -2.54 -20.90 -4.48
C ALA A 115 -3.84 -21.71 -4.32
N LYS A 116 -4.79 -21.22 -3.51
CA LYS A 116 -6.11 -21.85 -3.31
C LYS A 116 -6.92 -22.03 -4.60
N ARG A 117 -6.76 -21.14 -5.57
CA ARG A 117 -7.43 -21.23 -6.88
C ARG A 117 -6.58 -21.96 -7.93
N HIS A 118 -5.27 -21.97 -7.73
CA HIS A 118 -4.32 -22.50 -8.69
C HIS A 118 -4.06 -24.00 -8.50
N MET A 119 -4.06 -24.48 -7.26
CA MET A 119 -3.91 -25.90 -6.94
C MET A 119 -5.29 -26.54 -7.03
N PRO A 120 -5.59 -27.34 -8.08
CA PRO A 120 -6.81 -28.13 -8.12
C PRO A 120 -6.78 -29.10 -6.94
N LEU A 121 -7.89 -29.21 -6.22
CA LEU A 121 -8.07 -30.25 -5.20
C LEU A 121 -8.03 -31.63 -5.86
#